data_AF-A0A2W5F2K2-F1
#
_entry.id   AF-A0A2W5F2K2-F1
#
_cell.length_a   1.000
_cell.length_b   1.000
_cell.length_c   1.000
_cell.angle_alpha   90.00
_cell.angle_beta   90.00
_cell.angle_gamma   90.00
#
_symmetry.space_group_name_H-M   'P 1'
#
loop_
_entity.id
_entity.type
_entity.pdbx_description
1 polymer ?
#
loop_
_entity_poly.entity_id
_entity_poly.type
_entity_poly.pdbx_seq_one_letter_code
_entity_poly.pdbx_strand_id
1 'polypeptide(L)'
;SGAFGTPFDARLFNEKNVFTLVAQHVAESQDLPATYLTVGDDDGFFLWRGAIALHETLQADKRTSELRVTDGDHVWSVWKVSIIDALKFIDGEWDKAADKAKD
;
A
#
# COMPACT_ATOMS: atom_id res chain seq x y z
N SER A 1 -0.14 -4.94 23.10
CA SER A 1 1.09 -4.35 22.52
C SER A 1 0.72 -3.67 21.21
N GLY A 2 1.38 -2.56 20.86
CA GLY A 2 1.25 -1.92 19.55
C GLY A 2 2.25 -2.52 18.53
N ALA A 3 1.98 -2.34 17.23
CA ALA A 3 2.85 -2.83 16.15
C ALA A 3 4.28 -2.26 16.22
N PHE A 4 4.46 -1.09 16.85
CA PHE A 4 5.73 -0.38 16.97
C PHE A 4 6.16 -0.22 18.42
N GLY A 5 5.93 -1.25 19.25
CA GLY A 5 6.41 -1.29 20.64
C GLY A 5 5.34 -0.95 21.68
N THR A 6 5.69 -1.18 22.95
CA THR A 6 4.89 -0.76 24.11
C THR A 6 5.84 -0.40 25.27
N PRO A 7 6.11 0.90 25.53
CA PRO A 7 5.54 2.09 24.87
C PRO A 7 5.97 2.22 23.38
N PHE A 8 5.34 3.14 22.65
CA PHE A 8 5.69 3.42 21.25
C PHE A 8 7.19 3.71 21.10
N ASP A 9 7.85 3.00 20.17
CA ASP A 9 9.24 3.22 19.77
C ASP A 9 9.25 3.87 18.38
N ALA A 10 9.56 5.17 18.35
CA ALA A 10 9.64 5.96 17.12
C ALA A 10 10.74 5.45 16.17
N ARG A 11 11.82 4.86 16.70
CA ARG A 11 12.89 4.30 15.86
C ARG A 11 12.39 3.05 15.15
N LEU A 12 11.68 2.18 15.88
CA LEU A 12 11.08 0.99 15.30
C LEU A 12 10.02 1.35 14.24
N PHE A 13 9.20 2.37 14.50
CA PHE A 13 8.28 2.90 13.49
C PHE A 13 9.01 3.39 12.24
N ASN A 14 10.04 4.24 12.39
CA ASN A 14 10.79 4.76 11.25
C ASN A 14 11.55 3.66 10.49
N GLU A 15 12.00 2.61 11.16
CA GLU A 15 12.68 1.49 10.51
C GLU A 15 11.71 0.58 9.74
N LYS A 16 10.48 0.41 10.22
CA LYS A 16 9.58 -0.67 9.74
C LYS A 16 8.29 -0.20 9.07
N ASN A 17 8.01 1.10 9.00
CA ASN A 17 6.81 1.57 8.31
C ASN A 17 6.96 1.50 6.78
N VAL A 18 5.84 1.36 6.08
CA VAL A 18 5.82 1.15 4.63
C VAL A 18 6.45 2.31 3.84
N PHE A 19 6.33 3.55 4.30
CA PHE A 19 6.86 4.71 3.58
C PHE A 19 8.39 4.71 3.57
N THR A 20 9.01 4.40 4.71
CA THR A 20 10.48 4.34 4.81
C THR A 20 11.03 3.12 4.07
N LEU A 21 10.35 1.97 4.14
CA LEU A 21 10.72 0.78 3.39
C LEU A 21 10.66 1.02 1.87
N VAL A 22 9.57 1.61 1.38
CA VAL A 22 9.43 1.93 -0.06
C VAL A 22 10.49 2.93 -0.50
N ALA A 23 10.69 4.02 0.25
CA ALA A 23 11.71 5.01 -0.08
C ALA A 23 13.12 4.40 -0.15
N GLN A 24 13.46 3.49 0.77
CA GLN A 24 14.73 2.78 0.75
C GLN A 24 14.86 1.87 -0.48
N HIS A 25 13.84 1.07 -0.80
CA HIS A 25 13.90 0.15 -1.94
C HIS A 25 13.98 0.91 -3.27
N VAL A 26 13.32 2.06 -3.37
CA VAL A 26 13.47 2.99 -4.51
C VAL A 26 14.92 3.48 -4.62
N ALA A 27 15.50 3.99 -3.53
CA ALA A 27 16.87 4.50 -3.53
C ALA A 27 17.91 3.43 -3.88
N GLU A 28 17.68 2.18 -3.47
CA GLU A 28 18.56 1.05 -3.69
C GLU A 28 18.26 0.28 -4.99
N SER A 29 17.29 0.75 -5.79
CA SER A 29 16.84 0.06 -7.02
C SER A 29 16.44 -1.41 -6.78
N GLN A 30 15.91 -1.71 -5.60
CA GLN A 30 15.41 -3.02 -5.26
C GLN A 30 13.99 -3.21 -5.81
N ASP A 31 13.62 -4.45 -6.11
CA ASP A 31 12.26 -4.79 -6.51
C ASP A 31 11.26 -4.52 -5.38
N LEU A 32 10.04 -4.13 -5.76
CA LEU A 32 8.89 -4.02 -4.86
C LEU A 32 7.72 -4.78 -5.46
N PRO A 33 6.85 -5.37 -4.63
CA PRO A 33 5.66 -6.04 -5.11
C PRO A 33 4.71 -5.04 -5.77
N ALA A 34 3.92 -5.53 -6.73
CA ALA A 34 2.78 -4.81 -7.23
C ALA A 34 1.84 -4.46 -6.06
N THR A 35 1.42 -3.19 -5.96
CA THR A 35 0.78 -2.66 -4.75
C THR A 35 -0.59 -2.05 -5.06
N TYR A 36 -1.63 -2.55 -4.41
CA TYR A 36 -2.99 -2.00 -4.47
C TYR A 36 -3.31 -1.22 -3.19
N LEU A 37 -3.77 0.01 -3.33
CA LEU A 37 -4.13 0.91 -2.24
C LEU A 37 -5.61 1.28 -2.36
N THR A 38 -6.33 1.27 -1.25
CA THR A 38 -7.73 1.72 -1.19
C THR A 38 -8.01 2.43 0.12
N VAL A 39 -8.83 3.48 0.05
CA VAL A 39 -9.16 4.35 1.18
C VAL A 39 -10.51 5.04 0.95
N GLY A 40 -11.15 5.46 2.04
CA GLY A 40 -12.31 6.34 2.02
C GLY A 40 -11.92 7.79 1.69
N ASP A 41 -12.74 8.53 0.93
CA ASP A 41 -12.54 9.97 0.71
C ASP A 41 -12.88 10.82 1.95
N ASP A 42 -13.90 10.39 2.71
CA ASP A 42 -14.35 11.01 3.95
C ASP A 42 -13.67 10.41 5.20
N ASP A 43 -12.54 9.73 5.04
CA ASP A 43 -11.78 9.12 6.15
C ASP A 43 -11.40 10.18 7.20
N GLY A 44 -11.99 10.07 8.39
CA GLY A 44 -11.85 11.03 9.50
C GLY A 44 -10.46 11.07 10.14
N PHE A 45 -9.59 10.11 9.81
CA PHE A 45 -8.18 10.12 10.18
C PHE A 45 -7.28 10.70 9.08
N PHE A 46 -7.88 11.16 7.96
CA PHE A 46 -7.20 11.70 6.79
C PHE A 46 -6.23 10.72 6.13
N LEU A 47 -6.48 9.40 6.24
CA LEU A 47 -5.57 8.38 5.70
C LEU A 47 -5.43 8.45 4.17
N TRP A 48 -6.40 9.04 3.48
CA TRP A 48 -6.36 9.26 2.04
C TRP A 48 -5.11 10.05 1.61
N ARG A 49 -4.61 10.96 2.46
CA ARG A 49 -3.37 11.72 2.18
C ARG A 49 -2.16 10.80 2.09
N GLY A 50 -2.06 9.85 3.01
CA GLY A 50 -0.99 8.85 3.02
C GLY A 50 -1.09 7.87 1.87
N ALA A 51 -2.30 7.42 1.53
CA ALA A 51 -2.53 6.54 0.39
C ALA A 51 -2.14 7.19 -0.94
N ILE A 52 -2.52 8.45 -1.17
CA ILE A 52 -2.11 9.21 -2.36
C ILE A 52 -0.59 9.39 -2.39
N ALA A 53 0.03 9.84 -1.31
CA ALA A 53 1.48 10.06 -1.26
C ALA A 53 2.28 8.78 -1.53
N LEU A 54 1.84 7.64 -0.99
CA LEU A 54 2.48 6.35 -1.26
C LEU A 54 2.33 5.94 -2.73
N HIS A 55 1.13 6.09 -3.31
CA HIS A 55 0.89 5.81 -4.71
C HIS A 55 1.73 6.70 -5.64
N GLU A 56 1.80 8.01 -5.37
CA GLU A 56 2.62 8.95 -6.13
C GLU A 56 4.11 8.57 -6.08
N THR A 57 4.61 8.17 -4.91
CA THR A 57 6.01 7.71 -4.74
C THR A 57 6.30 6.47 -5.59
N LEU A 58 5.40 5.48 -5.59
CA LEU A 58 5.55 4.26 -6.39
C LEU A 58 5.51 4.56 -7.90
N GLN A 59 4.57 5.41 -8.32
CA GLN A 59 4.41 5.80 -9.73
C GLN A 59 5.59 6.62 -10.26
N ALA A 60 6.16 7.50 -9.42
CA ALA A 60 7.35 8.28 -9.78
C ALA A 60 8.55 7.39 -10.13
N ASP A 61 8.67 6.24 -9.48
CA ASP A 61 9.68 5.20 -9.77
C ASP A 61 9.19 4.13 -10.76
N LYS A 62 8.05 4.37 -11.44
CA LYS A 62 7.45 3.46 -12.44
C LYS A 62 7.14 2.05 -11.90
N ARG A 63 6.79 1.94 -10.62
CA ARG A 63 6.39 0.67 -10.00
C ARG A 63 4.91 0.41 -10.20
N THR A 64 4.54 -0.86 -10.34
CA THR A 64 3.13 -1.26 -10.47
C THR A 64 2.36 -0.89 -9.21
N SER A 65 1.53 0.15 -9.28
CA SER A 65 0.64 0.53 -8.21
C SER A 65 -0.73 0.94 -8.73
N GLU A 66 -1.78 0.57 -7.99
CA GLU A 66 -3.13 1.06 -8.21
C GLU A 66 -3.69 1.70 -6.95
N LEU A 67 -4.47 2.77 -7.11
CA LEU A 67 -5.17 3.46 -6.03
C LEU A 67 -6.67 3.54 -6.35
N ARG A 68 -7.52 3.29 -5.37
CA ARG A 68 -8.95 3.60 -5.39
C ARG A 68 -9.34 4.41 -4.16
N VAL A 69 -9.90 5.60 -4.39
CA VAL A 69 -10.56 6.39 -3.36
C VAL A 69 -12.06 6.18 -3.52
N THR A 70 -12.73 5.76 -2.45
CA THR A 70 -14.13 5.34 -2.47
C THR A 70 -14.92 6.22 -1.52
N ASP A 71 -16.17 6.54 -1.87
CA ASP A 71 -17.11 7.24 -0.98
C ASP A 71 -17.21 6.53 0.39
N GLY A 72 -16.91 7.26 1.46
CA GLY A 72 -17.11 6.84 2.85
C GLY A 72 -15.92 7.05 3.78
N ASP A 73 -16.17 6.82 5.07
CA ASP A 73 -15.20 6.99 6.17
C ASP A 73 -14.35 5.70 6.40
N HIS A 74 -13.56 5.67 7.48
CA HIS A 74 -12.76 4.54 7.96
C HIS A 74 -13.62 3.42 8.55
N VAL A 75 -14.50 2.85 7.72
CA VAL A 75 -15.56 1.94 8.16
C VAL A 75 -15.60 0.64 7.36
N TRP A 76 -16.15 -0.41 7.98
CA TRP A 76 -16.21 -1.75 7.40
C TRP A 76 -16.97 -1.82 6.07
N SER A 77 -17.97 -0.96 5.86
CA SER A 77 -18.72 -0.94 4.59
C SER A 77 -17.84 -0.57 3.40
N VAL A 78 -16.88 0.33 3.57
CA VAL A 78 -15.90 0.68 2.53
C VAL A 78 -15.00 -0.52 2.24
N TRP A 79 -14.41 -1.15 3.26
CA TRP A 79 -13.52 -2.29 3.05
C TRP A 79 -14.22 -3.51 2.45
N LYS A 80 -15.48 -3.74 2.82
CA LYS A 80 -16.30 -4.84 2.26
C LYS A 80 -16.45 -4.73 0.74
N VAL A 81 -16.56 -3.53 0.19
CA VAL A 81 -16.67 -3.35 -1.27
C VAL A 81 -15.29 -3.28 -1.92
N SER A 82 -14.33 -2.58 -1.31
CA SER A 82 -12.98 -2.41 -1.88
C SER A 82 -12.19 -3.71 -1.97
N ILE A 83 -12.44 -4.69 -1.09
CA ILE A 83 -11.73 -5.99 -1.11
C ILE A 83 -11.93 -6.74 -2.43
N ILE A 84 -13.06 -6.53 -3.12
CA ILE A 84 -13.37 -7.23 -4.37
C ILE A 84 -12.34 -6.87 -5.45
N ASP A 85 -12.04 -5.59 -5.61
CA ASP A 85 -11.09 -5.14 -6.61
C ASP A 85 -9.63 -5.39 -6.19
N ALA A 86 -9.34 -5.33 -4.89
CA ALA A 86 -8.04 -5.77 -4.37
C ALA A 86 -7.75 -7.24 -4.69
N LEU A 87 -8.74 -8.13 -4.54
CA LEU A 87 -8.58 -9.55 -4.87
C LEU A 87 -8.37 -9.79 -6.37
N LYS A 88 -9.09 -9.07 -7.25
CA LYS A 88 -8.86 -9.13 -8.70
C LYS A 88 -7.47 -8.64 -9.09
N PHE A 89 -6.99 -7.59 -8.44
CA PHE A 89 -5.63 -7.10 -8.66
C PHE A 89 -4.59 -8.15 -8.28
N ILE A 90 -4.74 -8.77 -7.10
CA ILE A 90 -3.83 -9.83 -6.65
C ILE A 90 -3.83 -10.99 -7.64
N ASP A 91 -5.00 -11.46 -8.06
CA ASP A 91 -5.15 -12.53 -9.06
C ASP A 91 -4.41 -12.19 -10.37
N GLY A 92 -4.64 -10.99 -10.91
CA GLY A 92 -4.00 -10.54 -12.15
C GLY A 92 -2.48 -10.34 -12.06
N GLU A 93 -1.94 -10.01 -10.89
CA GLU A 93 -0.50 -9.89 -10.67
C GLU A 93 0.16 -11.24 -10.33
N TRP A 94 -0.59 -12.17 -9.74
CA TRP A 94 -0.10 -13.50 -9.39
C TRP A 94 0.34 -14.30 -10.63
N ASP A 95 -0.48 -14.27 -11.68
CA ASP A 95 -0.18 -14.95 -12.94
C ASP A 95 1.07 -14.38 -13.62
N LYS A 96 1.24 -13.06 -13.59
CA LYS A 96 2.41 -12.38 -14.19
C LYS A 96 3.70 -12.72 -13.46
N ALA A 97 3.65 -12.84 -12.14
CA ALA A 97 4.81 -13.25 -11.33
C ALA A 97 5.19 -14.70 -11.61
N ALA A 98 4.20 -15.59 -11.73
CA ALA A 98 4.43 -17.01 -12.04
C ALA A 98 5.06 -17.21 -13.42
N ASP A 99 4.71 -16.38 -14.40
CA ASP A 99 5.29 -16.47 -15.74
C ASP A 99 6.72 -15.92 -15.80
N LYS A 100 7.03 -14.80 -15.12
CA LYS A 100 8.42 -14.32 -14.99
C LYS A 100 9.36 -15.32 -14.30
N ALA A 101 8.85 -16.19 -13.44
CA ALA A 101 9.66 -17.17 -12.72
C ALA A 101 9.98 -18.44 -13.54
N LYS A 102 9.35 -18.61 -14.71
CA LYS A 102 9.58 -19.76 -15.61
C LYS A 102 10.60 -19.46 -16.71
N ASP A 103 10.89 -18.18 -16.95
CA ASP A 103 11.90 -17.70 -17.89
C ASP A 103 13.30 -17.62 -17.23
#